data_AF-A0A1V8TID1-F1
#
_entry.id   AF-A0A1V8TID1-F1
#
_cell.length_a   1.000
_cell.length_b   1.000
_cell.length_c   1.000
_cell.angle_alpha   90.00
_cell.angle_beta   90.00
_cell.angle_gamma   90.00
#
_symmetry.space_group_name_H-M   'P 1'
#
loop_
_entity.id
_entity.type
_entity.pdbx_description
1 polymer ?
#
loop_
_entity_poly.entity_id
_entity_poly.type
_entity_poly.pdbx_seq_one_letter_code
_entity_poly.pdbx_strand_id
1 'polypeptide(L)'
;MADSKQTHIGNATNFWLHSHETGYDLSRPSSSSTPSRRLQISTTTNQITVDPAKSALVVIDMQNFFLSPALGRGTDGAGHKAKDQLVKHAVPGARKAGVRVLWVNWGLTEKEVEEMPPGVKKAFGFPGKYEKAHEGSKSAKHYNGLGSEMGTVQDPDTGKDIEAGKLLMRDQWNSALQPPLNELWKEGSKLSELPDVWVHKNRMSALWGSGTDLELYLQKEGITTLFFTGVNTDQCVGGTLQDAYSKGYDCILLGDGCGTTSPGYAQQCMEYNGAGTWGFLATCEKFAEGCAKVQ
;
A
#
# COMPACT_ATOMS: atom_id res chain seq x y z
N MET A 1 -23.49 -3.15 38.39
CA MET A 1 -22.93 -3.59 37.10
C MET A 1 -23.11 -2.44 36.14
N ALA A 2 -22.07 -1.65 35.91
CA ALA A 2 -22.16 -0.50 35.02
C ALA A 2 -22.31 -1.05 33.60
N ASP A 3 -23.40 -0.66 32.95
CA ASP A 3 -23.69 -0.96 31.55
C ASP A 3 -22.49 -0.46 30.72
N SER A 4 -21.74 -1.38 30.09
CA SER A 4 -20.60 -1.07 29.22
C SER A 4 -21.12 -0.39 27.96
N LYS A 5 -21.44 0.91 28.09
CA LYS A 5 -22.20 1.65 27.09
C LYS A 5 -21.28 1.94 25.90
N GLN A 6 -21.38 1.10 24.86
CA GLN A 6 -20.73 1.35 23.58
C GLN A 6 -21.16 2.70 23.03
N THR A 7 -20.19 3.51 22.60
CA THR A 7 -20.40 4.78 21.93
C THR A 7 -20.44 4.55 20.42
N HIS A 8 -21.50 5.04 19.76
CA HIS A 8 -21.63 5.00 18.30
C HIS A 8 -21.05 6.28 17.70
N ILE A 9 -20.09 6.14 16.79
CA ILE A 9 -19.37 7.25 16.13
C ILE A 9 -19.64 7.17 14.64
N GLY A 10 -20.30 8.17 14.05
CA GLY A 10 -20.58 8.21 12.60
C GLY A 10 -22.07 8.10 12.25
N ASN A 11 -22.36 7.74 11.00
CA ASN A 11 -23.71 7.69 10.43
C ASN A 11 -24.20 6.25 10.19
N ALA A 12 -25.42 6.07 9.68
CA ALA A 12 -26.05 4.75 9.53
C ALA A 12 -25.27 3.74 8.67
N THR A 13 -24.45 4.19 7.72
CA THR A 13 -23.71 3.34 6.78
C THR A 13 -22.20 3.33 7.01
N ASN A 14 -21.67 4.36 7.68
CA ASN A 14 -20.27 4.50 8.04
C ASN A 14 -20.16 4.95 9.50
N PHE A 15 -19.99 3.96 10.39
CA PHE A 15 -19.84 4.16 11.83
C PHE A 15 -18.87 3.19 12.50
N TRP A 16 -18.31 3.60 13.62
CA TRP A 16 -17.58 2.74 14.55
C TRP A 16 -18.36 2.59 15.85
N LEU A 17 -18.14 1.48 16.55
CA LEU A 17 -18.52 1.35 17.95
C LEU A 17 -17.26 1.47 18.81
N HIS A 18 -17.35 2.12 19.97
CA HIS A 18 -16.21 2.28 20.86
C HIS A 18 -16.59 1.97 22.30
N SER A 19 -15.76 1.21 23.01
CA SER A 19 -15.83 1.05 24.46
C SER A 19 -14.43 1.10 25.07
N HIS A 20 -14.34 1.46 26.35
CA HIS A 20 -13.07 1.43 27.08
C HIS A 20 -12.49 0.02 27.23
N GLU A 21 -13.33 -1.02 27.15
CA GLU A 21 -12.93 -2.42 27.36
C GLU A 21 -12.42 -3.08 26.08
N THR A 22 -13.04 -2.76 24.94
CA THR A 22 -12.81 -3.46 23.66
C THR A 22 -12.15 -2.59 22.60
N GLY A 23 -11.92 -1.30 22.88
CA GLY A 23 -11.39 -0.34 21.92
C GLY A 23 -12.40 0.01 20.82
N TYR A 24 -11.89 0.26 19.60
CA TYR A 24 -12.69 0.63 18.44
C TYR A 24 -13.11 -0.61 17.64
N ASP A 25 -14.36 -0.62 17.20
CA ASP A 25 -14.95 -1.65 16.38
C ASP A 25 -15.35 -1.05 15.03
N LEU A 26 -14.55 -1.36 14.02
CA LEU A 26 -14.67 -0.88 12.65
C LEU A 26 -15.46 -1.86 11.78
N SER A 27 -15.87 -3.01 12.34
CA SER A 27 -16.43 -4.13 11.57
C SER A 27 -17.84 -3.85 11.03
N ARG A 28 -18.52 -2.83 11.57
CA ARG A 28 -19.92 -2.48 11.29
C ARG A 28 -20.81 -3.73 11.38
N PRO A 29 -20.93 -4.33 12.58
CA PRO A 29 -21.65 -5.58 12.76
C PRO A 29 -23.10 -5.42 12.29
N SER A 30 -23.55 -6.35 11.44
CA SER A 30 -24.95 -6.38 11.01
C SER A 30 -25.84 -6.87 12.15
N SER A 31 -27.12 -6.49 12.15
CA SER A 31 -28.13 -7.10 13.01
C SER A 31 -28.53 -8.53 12.57
N SER A 32 -27.89 -9.09 11.54
CA SER A 32 -28.20 -10.44 11.05
C SER A 32 -27.67 -11.52 12.01
N SER A 33 -28.31 -12.68 12.01
CA SER A 33 -28.00 -13.81 12.90
C SER A 33 -26.72 -14.57 12.54
N THR A 34 -26.04 -14.23 11.44
CA THR A 34 -24.79 -14.90 11.04
C THR A 34 -23.59 -14.17 11.67
N PRO A 35 -22.79 -14.83 12.51
CA PRO A 35 -21.59 -14.21 13.07
C PRO A 35 -20.60 -13.85 11.96
N SER A 36 -20.27 -12.56 11.82
CA SER A 36 -19.13 -12.12 11.01
C SER A 36 -17.83 -12.44 11.74
N ARG A 37 -16.86 -13.04 11.05
CA ARG A 37 -15.50 -13.26 11.60
C ARG A 37 -14.93 -11.93 12.08
N ARG A 38 -14.20 -11.92 13.19
CA ARG A 38 -13.61 -10.69 13.74
C ARG A 38 -12.12 -10.83 13.94
N LEU A 39 -11.36 -9.83 13.49
CA LEU A 39 -9.93 -9.72 13.77
C LEU A 39 -9.69 -8.62 14.78
N GLN A 40 -9.06 -8.97 15.90
CA GLN A 40 -8.60 -8.01 16.89
C GLN A 40 -7.14 -7.66 16.66
N ILE A 41 -6.86 -6.39 16.39
CA ILE A 41 -5.51 -5.90 16.06
C ILE A 41 -5.11 -4.86 17.10
N SER A 42 -3.94 -5.06 17.70
CA SER A 42 -3.34 -4.07 18.59
C SER A 42 -2.63 -3.00 17.74
N THR A 43 -3.03 -1.74 17.92
CA THR A 43 -2.37 -0.58 17.29
C THR A 43 -1.51 0.15 18.32
N THR A 44 -0.77 1.16 17.89
CA THR A 44 0.07 2.00 18.76
C THR A 44 -0.73 2.80 19.78
N THR A 45 -2.02 3.05 19.52
CA THR A 45 -2.88 3.85 20.41
C THR A 45 -3.99 3.00 21.03
N ASN A 46 -4.74 2.26 20.23
CA ASN A 46 -5.94 1.54 20.68
C ASN A 46 -6.04 0.13 20.08
N GLN A 47 -6.79 -0.75 20.74
CA GLN A 47 -7.22 -1.98 20.08
C GLN A 47 -8.31 -1.67 19.04
N ILE A 48 -8.21 -2.32 17.88
CA ILE A 48 -9.23 -2.24 16.84
C ILE A 48 -9.79 -3.63 16.53
N THR A 49 -11.08 -3.69 16.19
CA THR A 49 -11.75 -4.87 15.67
C THR A 49 -12.19 -4.61 14.24
N VAL A 50 -11.88 -5.52 13.32
CA VAL A 50 -12.23 -5.41 11.90
C VAL A 50 -12.90 -6.70 11.40
N ASP A 51 -13.69 -6.58 10.33
CA ASP A 51 -14.25 -7.71 9.60
C ASP A 51 -13.31 -8.06 8.43
N PRO A 52 -12.71 -9.26 8.37
CA PRO A 52 -11.79 -9.62 7.30
C PRO A 52 -12.45 -9.56 5.91
N ALA A 53 -13.74 -9.88 5.80
CA ALA A 53 -14.45 -9.86 4.52
C ALA A 53 -14.66 -8.44 3.97
N LYS A 54 -14.57 -7.41 4.83
CA LYS A 54 -14.66 -5.99 4.47
C LYS A 54 -13.29 -5.30 4.50
N SER A 55 -12.21 -6.07 4.61
CA SER A 55 -10.85 -5.57 4.78
C SER A 55 -9.95 -5.91 3.60
N ALA A 56 -9.01 -5.02 3.29
CA ALA A 56 -7.94 -5.28 2.34
C ALA A 56 -6.56 -4.86 2.84
N LEU A 57 -5.55 -5.68 2.57
CA LEU A 57 -4.14 -5.30 2.61
C LEU A 57 -3.74 -4.70 1.27
N VAL A 58 -3.31 -3.44 1.27
CA VAL A 58 -2.93 -2.66 0.09
C VAL A 58 -1.40 -2.57 0.02
N VAL A 59 -0.80 -3.30 -0.91
CA VAL A 59 0.66 -3.34 -1.15
C VAL A 59 1.00 -2.42 -2.31
N ILE A 60 1.64 -1.29 -2.02
CA ILE A 60 1.83 -0.20 -2.98
C ILE A 60 3.24 -0.16 -3.55
N ASP A 61 3.35 -0.17 -4.88
CA ASP A 61 4.55 0.14 -5.67
C ASP A 61 5.85 -0.60 -5.26
N MET A 62 5.74 -1.85 -4.81
CA MET A 62 6.90 -2.66 -4.44
C MET A 62 7.63 -3.21 -5.68
N GLN A 63 7.96 -2.32 -6.62
CA GLN A 63 8.43 -2.62 -7.97
C GLN A 63 9.95 -2.48 -8.09
N ASN A 64 10.52 -3.15 -9.10
CA ASN A 64 11.95 -3.09 -9.42
C ASN A 64 12.45 -1.64 -9.56
N PHE A 65 11.66 -0.74 -10.15
CA PHE A 65 12.04 0.67 -10.29
C PHE A 65 12.42 1.36 -8.96
N PHE A 66 11.70 1.03 -7.89
CA PHE A 66 11.86 1.65 -6.59
C PHE A 66 12.88 0.94 -5.72
N LEU A 67 13.07 -0.37 -5.91
CA LEU A 67 13.83 -1.22 -4.98
C LEU A 67 15.05 -1.90 -5.61
N SER A 68 15.14 -2.06 -6.92
CA SER A 68 16.17 -2.90 -7.54
C SER A 68 17.56 -2.26 -7.50
N PRO A 69 18.58 -2.97 -6.99
CA PRO A 69 19.97 -2.53 -7.05
C PRO A 69 20.52 -2.34 -8.47
N ALA A 70 19.98 -3.06 -9.47
CA ALA A 70 20.31 -2.85 -10.88
C ALA A 70 19.97 -1.42 -11.38
N LEU A 71 19.06 -0.73 -10.67
CA LEU A 71 18.69 0.67 -10.90
C LEU A 71 19.33 1.63 -9.91
N GLY A 72 20.40 1.20 -9.23
CA GLY A 72 21.18 2.00 -8.28
C GLY A 72 20.51 2.19 -6.93
N ARG A 73 19.57 1.31 -6.56
CA ARG A 73 18.97 1.31 -5.21
C ARG A 73 19.87 0.53 -4.25
N GLY A 74 19.89 0.92 -2.97
CA GLY A 74 20.56 0.13 -1.94
C GLY A 74 19.84 -1.20 -1.71
N THR A 75 20.46 -2.14 -0.99
CA THR A 75 19.90 -3.49 -0.71
C THR A 75 19.28 -3.64 0.68
N ASP A 76 19.52 -2.69 1.59
CA ASP A 76 19.03 -2.71 2.99
C ASP A 76 18.31 -1.39 3.37
N GLY A 77 17.71 -0.71 2.39
CA GLY A 77 16.95 0.52 2.61
C GLY A 77 15.63 0.29 3.34
N ALA A 78 14.96 1.37 3.77
CA ALA A 78 13.66 1.28 4.44
C ALA A 78 12.62 0.48 3.62
N GLY A 79 12.58 0.67 2.29
CA GLY A 79 11.72 -0.13 1.41
C GLY A 79 12.06 -1.62 1.37
N HIS A 80 13.31 -2.00 1.61
CA HIS A 80 13.72 -3.42 1.69
C HIS A 80 13.26 -4.03 3.02
N LYS A 81 13.39 -3.29 4.12
CA LYS A 81 12.89 -3.72 5.43
C LYS A 81 11.37 -3.87 5.41
N ALA A 82 10.67 -2.95 4.75
CA ALA A 82 9.23 -3.04 4.49
C ALA A 82 8.87 -4.29 3.68
N LYS A 83 9.63 -4.59 2.61
CA LYS A 83 9.47 -5.82 1.83
C LYS A 83 9.58 -7.07 2.71
N ASP A 84 10.55 -7.12 3.63
CA ASP A 84 10.74 -8.27 4.50
C ASP A 84 9.56 -8.45 5.47
N GLN A 85 9.02 -7.36 6.02
CA GLN A 85 7.82 -7.41 6.85
C GLN A 85 6.58 -7.88 6.08
N LEU A 86 6.43 -7.45 4.83
CA LEU A 86 5.35 -7.91 3.95
C LEU A 86 5.39 -9.41 3.70
N VAL A 87 6.57 -9.92 3.33
CA VAL A 87 6.80 -11.33 3.00
C VAL A 87 6.62 -12.21 4.24
N LYS A 88 7.17 -11.77 5.38
CA LYS A 88 7.19 -12.57 6.60
C LYS A 88 5.85 -12.55 7.35
N HIS A 89 5.16 -11.42 7.37
CA HIS A 89 4.03 -11.20 8.25
C HIS A 89 2.75 -10.81 7.51
N ALA A 90 2.74 -9.68 6.80
CA ALA A 90 1.50 -9.06 6.35
C ALA A 90 0.77 -9.90 5.29
N VAL A 91 1.44 -10.29 4.19
CA VAL A 91 0.80 -11.02 3.10
C VAL A 91 0.32 -12.41 3.55
N PRO A 92 1.12 -13.24 4.23
CA PRO A 92 0.65 -14.53 4.75
C PRO A 92 -0.48 -14.38 5.76
N GLY A 93 -0.40 -13.39 6.67
CA GLY A 93 -1.41 -13.11 7.66
C GLY A 93 -2.76 -12.74 7.03
N ALA A 94 -2.75 -11.81 6.07
CA ALA A 94 -3.94 -11.37 5.36
C ALA A 94 -4.65 -12.55 4.67
N ARG A 95 -3.90 -13.32 3.87
CA ARG A 95 -4.44 -14.49 3.15
C ARG A 95 -5.06 -15.51 4.11
N LYS A 96 -4.38 -15.85 5.20
CA LYS A 96 -4.88 -16.81 6.21
C LYS A 96 -6.18 -16.35 6.87
N ALA A 97 -6.32 -15.04 7.10
CA ALA A 97 -7.50 -14.47 7.76
C ALA A 97 -8.68 -14.22 6.81
N GLY A 98 -8.48 -14.33 5.49
CA GLY A 98 -9.49 -13.96 4.49
C GLY A 98 -9.58 -12.45 4.25
N VAL A 99 -8.51 -11.71 4.55
CA VAL A 99 -8.36 -10.29 4.17
C VAL A 99 -7.89 -10.25 2.72
N ARG A 100 -8.53 -9.44 1.88
CA ARG A 100 -8.16 -9.33 0.46
C ARG A 100 -6.76 -8.73 0.32
N VAL A 101 -5.89 -9.31 -0.50
CA VAL A 101 -4.60 -8.70 -0.85
C VAL A 101 -4.71 -7.98 -2.20
N LEU A 102 -4.39 -6.69 -2.20
CA LEU A 102 -4.39 -5.81 -3.37
C LEU A 102 -2.96 -5.36 -3.68
N TRP A 103 -2.49 -5.68 -4.88
CA TRP A 103 -1.19 -5.25 -5.40
C TRP A 103 -1.40 -4.03 -6.28
N VAL A 104 -1.12 -2.85 -5.71
CA VAL A 104 -1.47 -1.56 -6.32
C VAL A 104 -0.21 -0.89 -6.81
N ASN A 105 0.01 -0.91 -8.12
CA ASN A 105 1.31 -0.60 -8.70
C ASN A 105 1.20 0.40 -9.85
N TRP A 106 2.23 1.22 -10.04
CA TRP A 106 2.39 1.95 -11.29
C TRP A 106 2.36 0.98 -12.47
N GLY A 107 1.55 1.29 -13.48
CA GLY A 107 1.52 0.54 -14.72
C GLY A 107 0.76 1.32 -15.77
N LEU A 108 1.51 2.11 -16.52
CA LEU A 108 0.99 3.09 -17.46
C LEU A 108 0.73 2.49 -18.84
N THR A 109 -0.34 2.94 -19.45
CA THR A 109 -0.58 2.87 -20.90
C THR A 109 0.00 4.10 -21.59
N GLU A 110 0.18 4.02 -22.91
CA GLU A 110 0.70 5.14 -23.70
C GLU A 110 -0.21 6.38 -23.58
N LYS A 111 -1.53 6.16 -23.59
CA LYS A 111 -2.53 7.21 -23.40
C LYS A 111 -2.37 7.91 -22.04
N GLU A 112 -2.15 7.15 -20.97
CA GLU A 112 -1.97 7.73 -19.64
C GLU A 112 -0.68 8.54 -19.52
N VAL A 113 0.38 8.17 -20.24
CA VAL A 113 1.62 8.97 -20.33
C VAL A 113 1.36 10.28 -21.08
N GLU A 114 0.63 10.23 -22.18
CA GLU A 114 0.27 11.41 -22.97
C GLU A 114 -0.51 12.42 -22.12
N GLU A 115 -1.58 11.96 -21.45
CA GLU A 115 -2.49 12.75 -20.63
C GLU A 115 -1.94 13.11 -19.23
N MET A 116 -0.73 12.64 -18.88
CA MET A 116 -0.16 12.85 -17.55
C MET A 116 0.10 14.34 -17.27
N PRO A 117 -0.38 14.89 -16.13
CA PRO A 117 -0.15 16.27 -15.77
C PRO A 117 1.34 16.61 -15.63
N PRO A 118 1.76 17.85 -15.95
CA PRO A 118 3.16 18.26 -15.95
C PRO A 118 3.80 18.12 -14.57
N GLY A 119 3.06 18.36 -13.48
CA GLY A 119 3.56 18.19 -12.11
C GLY A 119 3.98 16.75 -11.80
N VAL A 120 3.24 15.77 -12.31
CA VAL A 120 3.58 14.35 -12.15
C VAL A 120 4.74 13.97 -13.06
N LYS A 121 4.72 14.40 -14.34
CA LYS A 121 5.85 14.19 -15.26
C LYS A 121 7.16 14.70 -14.64
N LYS A 122 7.14 15.91 -14.07
CA LYS A 122 8.30 16.52 -13.39
C LYS A 122 8.91 15.61 -12.31
N ALA A 123 8.10 14.90 -11.55
CA ALA A 123 8.59 14.04 -10.46
C ALA A 123 9.41 12.83 -10.97
N PHE A 124 9.17 12.37 -12.19
CA PHE A 124 9.84 11.21 -12.79
C PHE A 124 10.85 11.60 -13.88
N GLY A 125 11.16 12.90 -14.00
CA GLY A 125 12.00 13.43 -15.07
C GLY A 125 11.23 13.70 -16.36
N PHE A 126 11.87 14.42 -17.28
CA PHE A 126 11.35 14.77 -18.59
C PHE A 126 12.52 15.02 -19.53
N PRO A 127 12.32 14.97 -20.86
CA PRO A 127 13.41 15.25 -21.80
C PRO A 127 13.96 16.68 -21.59
N GLY A 128 15.27 16.78 -21.34
CA GLY A 128 15.96 18.05 -21.12
C GLY A 128 17.03 17.99 -20.03
N LYS A 129 17.98 18.94 -20.04
CA LYS A 129 18.98 19.09 -18.97
C LYS A 129 18.36 19.92 -17.83
N TYR A 130 18.13 19.31 -16.68
CA TYR A 130 17.70 20.03 -15.47
C TYR A 130 18.40 19.46 -14.23
N GLU A 131 18.89 20.33 -13.35
CA GLU A 131 19.48 19.95 -12.07
C GLU A 131 18.37 19.68 -11.05
N LYS A 132 18.44 18.57 -10.31
CA LYS A 132 17.45 18.29 -9.25
C LYS A 132 17.44 19.40 -8.20
N ALA A 133 16.25 19.83 -7.80
CA ALA A 133 16.05 20.88 -6.79
C ALA A 133 16.35 20.45 -5.33
N HIS A 134 16.68 19.18 -5.08
CA HIS A 134 16.93 18.66 -3.73
C HIS A 134 18.32 18.02 -3.61
N GLU A 135 19.13 18.60 -2.73
CA GLU A 135 20.42 18.08 -2.29
C GLU A 135 20.21 16.71 -1.60
N GLY A 136 20.95 15.68 -2.03
CA GLY A 136 20.96 14.36 -1.40
C GLY A 136 20.70 13.16 -2.32
N SER A 137 20.19 13.38 -3.53
CA SER A 137 20.02 12.32 -4.54
C SER A 137 21.38 11.94 -5.18
N LYS A 138 22.26 11.26 -4.44
CA LYS A 138 23.43 10.62 -5.03
C LYS A 138 22.96 9.50 -5.97
N SER A 139 23.18 9.70 -7.26
CA SER A 139 22.78 8.83 -8.38
C SER A 139 21.28 8.84 -8.73
N ALA A 140 20.91 9.68 -9.68
CA ALA A 140 19.81 9.33 -10.55
C ALA A 140 20.36 9.37 -11.98
N LYS A 141 20.52 8.18 -12.58
CA LYS A 141 20.46 8.07 -14.03
C LYS A 141 19.24 8.89 -14.46
N HIS A 142 19.46 9.89 -15.32
CA HIS A 142 18.40 10.79 -15.74
C HIS A 142 17.48 9.99 -16.65
N TYR A 143 16.34 9.53 -16.11
CA TYR A 143 15.31 8.95 -16.97
C TYR A 143 14.63 10.09 -17.72
N ASN A 144 14.34 9.87 -19.01
CA ASN A 144 13.72 10.87 -19.89
C ASN A 144 12.20 11.01 -19.63
N GLY A 145 11.75 10.72 -18.41
CA GLY A 145 10.36 10.75 -17.99
C GLY A 145 9.58 9.44 -18.16
N LEU A 146 8.35 9.45 -17.67
CA LEU A 146 7.42 8.31 -17.77
C LEU A 146 7.27 7.85 -19.22
N GLY A 147 7.25 6.53 -19.44
CA GLY A 147 7.14 5.94 -20.78
C GLY A 147 8.42 5.95 -21.61
N SER A 148 9.50 6.61 -21.17
CA SER A 148 10.76 6.60 -21.89
C SER A 148 11.51 5.27 -21.75
N GLU A 149 12.26 4.89 -22.78
CA GLU A 149 13.12 3.71 -22.75
C GLU A 149 14.21 3.86 -21.68
N MET A 150 14.32 2.87 -20.80
CA MET A 150 15.37 2.81 -19.77
C MET A 150 16.63 2.07 -20.25
N GLY A 151 16.54 1.35 -21.38
CA GLY A 151 17.61 0.54 -21.94
C GLY A 151 17.97 -0.67 -21.09
N THR A 152 19.14 -1.23 -21.35
CA THR A 152 19.67 -2.39 -20.65
C THR A 152 20.34 -1.97 -19.33
N VAL A 153 20.09 -2.73 -18.26
CA VAL A 153 20.76 -2.60 -16.96
C VAL A 153 21.38 -3.94 -16.57
N GLN A 154 22.34 -3.93 -15.65
CA GLN A 154 22.99 -5.17 -15.20
C GLN A 154 22.48 -5.58 -13.82
N ASP A 155 22.15 -6.86 -13.69
CA ASP A 155 21.97 -7.51 -12.41
C ASP A 155 23.30 -7.48 -11.64
N PRO A 156 23.36 -6.82 -10.47
CA PRO A 156 24.62 -6.73 -9.72
C PRO A 156 25.04 -8.07 -9.10
N ASP A 157 24.13 -9.01 -8.89
CA ASP A 157 24.44 -10.30 -8.29
C ASP A 157 24.92 -11.30 -9.35
N THR A 158 24.31 -11.28 -10.53
CA THR A 158 24.60 -12.26 -11.60
C THR A 158 25.43 -11.72 -12.75
N GLY A 159 25.57 -10.39 -12.86
CA GLY A 159 26.21 -9.71 -13.98
C GLY A 159 25.44 -9.81 -15.30
N LYS A 160 24.22 -10.37 -15.29
CA LYS A 160 23.41 -10.55 -16.49
C LYS A 160 22.78 -9.23 -16.92
N ASP A 161 22.73 -9.04 -18.24
CA ASP A 161 21.98 -7.95 -18.85
C ASP A 161 20.47 -8.18 -18.69
N ILE A 162 19.77 -7.11 -18.35
CA ILE A 162 18.33 -7.03 -18.15
C ILE A 162 17.79 -5.90 -19.01
N GLU A 163 16.84 -6.22 -19.88
CA GLU A 163 16.05 -5.20 -20.58
C GLU A 163 15.07 -4.54 -19.60
N ALA A 164 15.37 -3.33 -19.15
CA ALA A 164 14.56 -2.66 -18.13
C ALA A 164 13.19 -2.20 -18.66
N GLY A 165 13.08 -2.02 -19.98
CA GLY A 165 11.87 -1.59 -20.68
C GLY A 165 11.55 -0.11 -20.52
N LYS A 166 10.32 0.26 -20.83
CA LYS A 166 9.84 1.65 -20.69
C LYS A 166 9.47 1.99 -19.26
N LEU A 167 9.86 3.17 -18.79
CA LEU A 167 9.69 3.60 -17.41
C LEU A 167 8.22 3.55 -16.95
N LEU A 168 7.94 2.70 -15.96
CA LEU A 168 6.65 2.49 -15.29
C LEU A 168 5.47 2.15 -16.21
N MET A 169 5.76 1.68 -17.43
CA MET A 169 4.76 1.14 -18.35
C MET A 169 4.36 -0.27 -17.93
N ARG A 170 3.14 -0.69 -18.30
CA ARG A 170 2.67 -2.05 -18.01
C ARG A 170 3.57 -3.11 -18.62
N ASP A 171 3.67 -4.23 -17.91
CA ASP A 171 4.36 -5.45 -18.34
C ASP A 171 5.84 -5.27 -18.66
N GLN A 172 6.48 -4.24 -18.06
CA GLN A 172 7.92 -4.01 -18.17
C GLN A 172 8.64 -4.53 -16.93
N TRP A 173 9.91 -4.91 -17.09
CA TRP A 173 10.72 -5.37 -15.96
C TRP A 173 10.78 -4.34 -14.83
N ASN A 174 10.99 -3.05 -15.13
CA ASN A 174 11.06 -2.02 -14.09
C ASN A 174 9.74 -1.85 -13.30
N SER A 175 8.60 -2.16 -13.93
CA SER A 175 7.26 -2.15 -13.30
C SER A 175 6.87 -3.47 -12.64
N ALA A 176 7.64 -4.54 -12.80
CA ALA A 176 7.37 -5.80 -12.12
C ALA A 176 7.69 -5.67 -10.61
N LEU A 177 7.01 -6.46 -9.79
CA LEU A 177 7.31 -6.54 -8.35
C LEU A 177 8.75 -7.00 -8.12
N GLN A 178 9.40 -6.39 -7.13
CA GLN A 178 10.74 -6.78 -6.71
C GLN A 178 10.70 -8.16 -6.02
N PRO A 179 11.59 -9.10 -6.39
CA PRO A 179 11.68 -10.38 -5.70
C PRO A 179 11.91 -10.25 -4.17
N PRO A 180 11.26 -11.11 -3.36
CA PRO A 180 10.43 -12.26 -3.77
C PRO A 180 8.93 -11.95 -3.97
N LEU A 181 8.50 -10.68 -3.92
CA LEU A 181 7.07 -10.33 -3.96
C LEU A 181 6.38 -10.73 -5.26
N ASN A 182 7.13 -10.78 -6.37
CA ASN A 182 6.62 -11.28 -7.65
C ASN A 182 6.18 -12.75 -7.58
N GLU A 183 6.89 -13.60 -6.84
CA GLU A 183 6.49 -15.00 -6.63
C GLU A 183 5.28 -15.07 -5.71
N LEU A 184 5.25 -14.27 -4.64
CA LEU A 184 4.06 -14.16 -3.78
C LEU A 184 2.83 -13.77 -4.60
N TRP A 185 2.93 -12.80 -5.50
CA TRP A 185 1.83 -12.44 -6.41
C TRP A 185 1.40 -13.61 -7.31
N LYS A 186 2.35 -14.32 -7.95
CA LYS A 186 2.04 -15.48 -8.81
C LYS A 186 1.32 -16.60 -8.06
N GLU A 187 1.66 -16.82 -6.80
CA GLU A 187 0.98 -17.77 -5.92
C GLU A 187 -0.41 -17.25 -5.53
N GLY A 188 -0.49 -16.00 -5.06
CA GLY A 188 -1.70 -15.36 -4.58
C GLY A 188 -2.79 -15.22 -5.65
N SER A 189 -2.40 -14.88 -6.87
CA SER A 189 -3.31 -14.76 -8.02
C SER A 189 -3.95 -16.09 -8.43
N LYS A 190 -3.40 -17.23 -7.98
CA LYS A 190 -3.88 -18.59 -8.28
C LYS A 190 -4.63 -19.23 -7.12
N LEU A 191 -4.87 -18.53 -6.01
CA LEU A 191 -5.63 -19.07 -4.90
C LEU A 191 -7.06 -19.40 -5.36
N SER A 192 -7.55 -20.58 -4.97
CA SER A 192 -8.91 -21.02 -5.28
C SER A 192 -9.97 -20.20 -4.54
N GLU A 193 -9.62 -19.73 -3.35
CA GLU A 193 -10.48 -18.89 -2.51
C GLU A 193 -9.80 -17.52 -2.35
N LEU A 194 -10.54 -16.47 -2.71
CA LEU A 194 -10.12 -15.07 -2.56
C LEU A 194 -8.73 -14.76 -3.20
N PRO A 195 -8.55 -14.94 -4.52
CA PRO A 195 -7.27 -14.66 -5.19
C PRO A 195 -6.81 -13.23 -4.99
N ASP A 196 -5.51 -13.01 -4.88
CA ASP A 196 -4.94 -11.67 -4.84
C ASP A 196 -5.33 -10.88 -6.10
N VAL A 197 -5.50 -9.57 -5.98
CA VAL A 197 -5.91 -8.71 -7.10
C VAL A 197 -4.84 -7.69 -7.44
N TRP A 198 -4.60 -7.53 -8.74
CA TRP A 198 -3.71 -6.50 -9.28
C TRP A 198 -4.51 -5.26 -9.66
N VAL A 199 -4.02 -4.09 -9.27
CA VAL A 199 -4.58 -2.80 -9.65
C VAL A 199 -3.49 -1.91 -10.22
N HIS A 200 -3.68 -1.44 -11.44
CA HIS A 200 -2.81 -0.42 -12.01
C HIS A 200 -3.24 0.96 -11.51
N LYS A 201 -2.28 1.76 -11.09
CA LYS A 201 -2.48 3.19 -10.89
C LYS A 201 -1.59 3.99 -11.84
N ASN A 202 -2.05 5.20 -12.13
CA ASN A 202 -1.40 6.14 -13.03
C ASN A 202 -1.08 7.49 -12.37
N ARG A 203 -1.18 7.55 -11.04
CA ARG A 203 -0.75 8.69 -10.21
C ARG A 203 -0.07 8.16 -8.94
N MET A 204 0.45 9.09 -8.14
CA MET A 204 1.02 8.76 -6.82
C MET A 204 -0.02 8.04 -5.95
N SER A 205 -1.17 8.67 -5.72
CA SER A 205 -2.31 8.03 -5.06
C SER A 205 -3.04 7.10 -6.03
N ALA A 206 -3.47 5.93 -5.54
CA ALA A 206 -4.35 5.02 -6.27
C ALA A 206 -5.84 5.40 -6.22
N LEU A 207 -6.20 6.35 -5.36
CA LEU A 207 -7.55 6.85 -5.14
C LEU A 207 -7.68 8.33 -5.55
N TRP A 208 -6.80 8.77 -6.45
CA TRP A 208 -6.81 10.13 -6.96
C TRP A 208 -8.11 10.40 -7.72
N GLY A 209 -8.94 11.32 -7.22
CA GLY A 209 -10.21 11.67 -7.87
C GLY A 209 -11.29 10.58 -7.75
N SER A 210 -12.21 10.53 -8.71
CA SER A 210 -13.35 9.60 -8.72
C SER A 210 -13.21 8.55 -9.81
N GLY A 211 -13.56 7.30 -9.50
CA GLY A 211 -13.64 6.21 -10.48
C GLY A 211 -12.29 5.62 -10.86
N THR A 212 -11.30 5.69 -9.97
CA THR A 212 -10.05 4.93 -10.17
C THR A 212 -10.33 3.43 -10.09
N ASP A 213 -9.48 2.62 -10.73
CA ASP A 213 -9.63 1.16 -10.70
C ASP A 213 -9.67 0.60 -9.26
N LEU A 214 -8.88 1.19 -8.35
CA LEU A 214 -8.92 0.81 -6.94
C LEU A 214 -10.26 1.19 -6.30
N GLU A 215 -10.76 2.41 -6.51
CA GLU A 215 -12.02 2.86 -5.94
C GLU A 215 -13.20 1.99 -6.41
N LEU A 216 -13.28 1.74 -7.72
CA LEU A 216 -14.33 0.91 -8.31
C LEU A 216 -14.29 -0.52 -7.76
N TYR A 217 -13.09 -1.09 -7.59
CA TYR A 217 -12.93 -2.40 -7.00
C TYR A 217 -13.38 -2.44 -5.53
N LEU A 218 -12.91 -1.50 -4.71
CA LEU A 218 -13.25 -1.43 -3.28
C LEU A 218 -14.77 -1.28 -3.07
N GLN A 219 -15.42 -0.41 -3.85
CA GLN A 219 -16.87 -0.21 -3.79
C GLN A 219 -17.65 -1.46 -4.21
N LYS A 220 -17.23 -2.11 -5.30
CA LYS A 220 -17.87 -3.35 -5.79
C LYS A 220 -17.79 -4.47 -4.77
N GLU A 221 -16.65 -4.63 -4.11
CA GLU A 221 -16.41 -5.71 -3.14
C GLU A 221 -16.90 -5.35 -1.72
N GLY A 222 -17.43 -4.14 -1.50
CA GLY A 222 -17.91 -3.70 -0.19
C GLY A 222 -16.80 -3.58 0.87
N ILE A 223 -15.56 -3.32 0.45
CA ILE A 223 -14.41 -3.16 1.34
C ILE A 223 -14.49 -1.78 1.99
N THR A 224 -14.40 -1.72 3.32
CA THR A 224 -14.44 -0.48 4.09
C THR A 224 -13.18 -0.20 4.88
N THR A 225 -12.33 -1.21 5.09
CA THR A 225 -11.14 -1.14 5.93
C THR A 225 -9.88 -1.46 5.13
N LEU A 226 -8.86 -0.62 5.22
CA LEU A 226 -7.64 -0.70 4.41
C LEU A 226 -6.38 -0.68 5.28
N PHE A 227 -5.53 -1.70 5.11
CA PHE A 227 -4.19 -1.78 5.69
C PHE A 227 -3.16 -1.33 4.65
N PHE A 228 -2.52 -0.19 4.87
CA PHE A 228 -1.59 0.42 3.92
C PHE A 228 -0.15 -0.02 4.15
N THR A 229 0.51 -0.41 3.07
CA THR A 229 1.91 -0.84 3.01
C THR A 229 2.57 -0.45 1.71
N GLY A 230 3.90 -0.53 1.67
CA GLY A 230 4.68 -0.39 0.44
C GLY A 230 5.56 0.86 0.42
N VAL A 231 5.81 1.39 -0.77
CA VAL A 231 6.70 2.55 -0.96
C VAL A 231 6.09 3.60 -1.91
N ASN A 232 6.44 4.87 -1.80
CA ASN A 232 7.13 5.51 -0.68
C ASN A 232 6.11 5.95 0.40
N THR A 233 6.48 5.84 1.67
CA THR A 233 5.61 6.18 2.82
C THR A 233 4.97 7.57 2.70
N ASP A 234 5.77 8.58 2.37
CA ASP A 234 5.40 10.00 2.26
C ASP A 234 4.84 10.41 0.88
N GLN A 235 4.73 9.47 -0.06
CA GLN A 235 4.29 9.74 -1.43
C GLN A 235 3.12 8.83 -1.83
N CYS A 236 3.36 7.70 -2.48
CA CYS A 236 2.29 6.83 -3.00
C CYS A 236 1.45 6.22 -1.89
N VAL A 237 2.08 5.75 -0.81
CA VAL A 237 1.38 5.21 0.36
C VAL A 237 0.58 6.31 1.03
N GLY A 238 1.25 7.41 1.40
CA GLY A 238 0.62 8.53 2.10
C GLY A 238 -0.47 9.25 1.31
N GLY A 239 -0.29 9.39 0.00
CA GLY A 239 -1.30 9.96 -0.89
C GLY A 239 -2.53 9.07 -0.99
N THR A 240 -2.33 7.75 -1.18
CA THR A 240 -3.45 6.81 -1.22
C THR A 240 -4.20 6.75 0.11
N LEU A 241 -3.47 6.77 1.23
CA LEU A 241 -4.04 6.78 2.58
C LEU A 241 -4.88 8.04 2.82
N GLN A 242 -4.38 9.23 2.49
CA GLN A 242 -5.10 10.48 2.71
C GLN A 242 -6.36 10.60 1.83
N ASP A 243 -6.29 10.14 0.58
CA ASP A 243 -7.48 10.07 -0.29
C ASP A 243 -8.50 9.04 0.24
N ALA A 244 -8.03 7.89 0.72
CA ALA A 244 -8.89 6.88 1.35
C ALA A 244 -9.61 7.43 2.58
N TYR A 245 -8.87 8.09 3.48
CA TYR A 245 -9.44 8.74 4.66
C TYR A 245 -10.51 9.76 4.27
N SER A 246 -10.21 10.62 3.30
CA SER A 246 -11.14 11.65 2.82
C SER A 246 -12.39 11.05 2.16
N LYS A 247 -12.28 9.86 1.57
CA LYS A 247 -13.39 9.07 1.02
C LYS A 247 -14.15 8.26 2.08
N GLY A 248 -13.70 8.25 3.33
CA GLY A 248 -14.37 7.61 4.45
C GLY A 248 -14.01 6.14 4.68
N TYR A 249 -12.91 5.64 4.12
CA TYR A 249 -12.38 4.31 4.45
C TYR A 249 -11.70 4.32 5.83
N ASP A 250 -11.76 3.20 6.54
CA ASP A 250 -11.01 3.01 7.77
C ASP A 250 -9.55 2.73 7.43
N CYS A 251 -8.66 3.64 7.79
CA CYS A 251 -7.26 3.58 7.38
C CYS A 251 -6.37 3.07 8.50
N ILE A 252 -5.58 2.03 8.21
CA ILE A 252 -4.57 1.50 9.12
C ILE A 252 -3.24 1.51 8.39
N LEU A 253 -2.28 2.32 8.85
CA LEU A 253 -0.91 2.27 8.35
C LEU A 253 -0.15 1.14 9.05
N LEU A 254 0.47 0.24 8.30
CA LEU A 254 1.44 -0.71 8.87
C LEU A 254 2.84 -0.12 8.71
N GLY A 255 3.30 0.61 9.72
CA GLY A 255 4.45 1.52 9.61
C GLY A 255 5.76 0.83 9.21
N ASP A 256 6.01 -0.34 9.79
CA ASP A 256 7.18 -1.19 9.46
C ASP A 256 7.05 -1.92 8.11
N GLY A 257 5.83 -1.99 7.56
CA GLY A 257 5.53 -2.43 6.20
C GLY A 257 5.60 -1.30 5.17
N CYS A 258 6.06 -0.11 5.56
CA CYS A 258 6.24 1.05 4.70
C CYS A 258 7.70 1.52 4.70
N GLY A 259 8.16 2.10 3.60
CA GLY A 259 9.50 2.69 3.54
C GLY A 259 9.60 3.88 2.61
N THR A 260 10.53 4.79 2.91
CA THR A 260 10.89 5.90 2.01
C THR A 260 12.39 6.18 2.04
N THR A 261 12.89 6.78 0.96
CA THR A 261 14.26 7.33 0.87
C THR A 261 14.30 8.82 1.23
N SER A 262 13.16 9.45 1.50
CA SER A 262 13.09 10.79 2.06
C SER A 262 13.73 10.82 3.46
N PRO A 263 14.13 12.00 3.96
CA PRO A 263 14.62 12.13 5.33
C PRO A 263 13.64 11.53 6.35
N GLY A 264 14.15 11.02 7.47
CA GLY A 264 13.34 10.25 8.42
C GLY A 264 12.10 10.98 8.96
N TYR A 265 12.14 12.31 9.03
CA TYR A 265 10.98 13.13 9.43
C TYR A 265 9.77 13.00 8.48
N ALA A 266 9.99 12.63 7.22
CA ALA A 266 8.90 12.42 6.26
C ALA A 266 8.06 11.21 6.66
N GLN A 267 8.70 10.09 7.03
CA GLN A 267 8.00 8.92 7.56
C GLN A 267 7.38 9.20 8.93
N GLN A 268 8.10 9.88 9.82
CA GLN A 268 7.57 10.25 11.15
C GLN A 268 6.31 11.10 11.05
N CYS A 269 6.23 12.03 10.09
CA CYS A 269 5.03 12.83 9.83
C CYS A 269 3.84 11.95 9.42
N MET A 270 4.07 10.97 8.55
CA MET A 270 3.04 10.05 8.09
C MET A 270 2.56 9.12 9.21
N GLU A 271 3.47 8.61 10.03
CA GLU A 271 3.13 7.76 11.18
C GLU A 271 2.38 8.53 12.27
N TYR A 272 2.81 9.76 12.59
CA TYR A 272 2.15 10.63 13.56
C TYR A 272 0.69 10.89 13.17
N ASN A 273 0.47 11.34 11.93
CA ASN A 273 -0.88 11.62 11.43
C ASN A 273 -1.68 10.34 11.17
N GLY A 274 -1.04 9.26 10.74
CA GLY A 274 -1.67 7.95 10.57
C GLY A 274 -2.20 7.38 11.89
N ALA A 275 -1.49 7.58 13.01
CA ALA A 275 -1.91 7.12 14.33
C ALA A 275 -2.96 8.02 15.01
N GLY A 276 -2.94 9.32 14.71
CA GLY A 276 -3.73 10.32 15.43
C GLY A 276 -4.90 10.95 14.67
N THR A 277 -4.75 11.16 13.36
CA THR A 277 -5.69 11.97 12.56
C THR A 277 -6.43 11.12 11.52
N TRP A 278 -5.69 10.35 10.74
CA TRP A 278 -6.21 9.67 9.55
C TRP A 278 -6.70 8.24 9.83
N GLY A 279 -6.43 7.69 11.00
CA GLY A 279 -6.88 6.36 11.37
C GLY A 279 -6.02 5.76 12.47
N PHE A 280 -5.40 4.62 12.19
CA PHE A 280 -4.57 3.89 13.16
C PHE A 280 -3.21 3.50 12.59
N LEU A 281 -2.25 3.24 13.48
CA LEU A 281 -0.90 2.77 13.15
C LEU A 281 -0.61 1.47 13.88
N ALA A 282 -0.22 0.43 13.14
CA ALA A 282 0.21 -0.86 13.69
C ALA A 282 1.50 -1.34 13.02
N THR A 283 2.03 -2.47 13.47
CA THR A 283 3.11 -3.19 12.77
C THR A 283 2.53 -4.36 11.99
N CYS A 284 3.26 -4.83 10.97
CA CYS A 284 2.93 -6.02 10.20
C CYS A 284 2.82 -7.27 11.09
N GLU A 285 3.68 -7.37 12.11
CA GLU A 285 3.61 -8.44 13.10
C GLU A 285 2.31 -8.40 13.91
N LYS A 286 1.91 -7.24 14.44
CA LYS A 286 0.64 -7.10 15.18
C LYS A 286 -0.59 -7.34 14.32
N PHE A 287 -0.53 -6.93 13.06
CA PHE A 287 -1.55 -7.30 12.08
C PHE A 287 -1.62 -8.82 11.89
N ALA A 288 -0.49 -9.50 11.69
CA ALA A 288 -0.44 -10.95 11.51
C ALA A 288 -0.88 -11.73 12.78
N GLU A 289 -0.53 -11.26 13.97
CA GLU A 289 -1.02 -11.81 15.25
C GLU A 289 -2.55 -11.72 15.35
N GLY A 290 -3.14 -10.58 14.96
CA GLY A 290 -4.59 -10.41 14.91
C GLY A 290 -5.26 -11.33 13.89
N CYS A 291 -4.64 -11.48 12.72
CA CYS A 291 -5.06 -12.42 11.67
C CYS A 291 -5.03 -13.89 12.13
N ALA A 292 -4.17 -14.27 13.08
CA ALA A 292 -4.08 -15.63 13.59
C ALA A 292 -5.18 -15.97 14.61
N LYS A 293 -5.79 -14.97 15.25
CA LYS A 293 -6.76 -15.12 16.35
C LYS A 293 -8.20 -14.99 15.88
N VAL A 294 -8.52 -15.48 14.68
CA VAL A 294 -9.86 -15.35 14.10
C VAL A 294 -10.91 -15.93 15.06
N GLN A 295 -11.80 -15.07 15.55
CA GLN A 295 -12.96 -15.42 16.35
C GLN A 295 -14.21 -15.41 15.48
#